data_AF-A0A6C9EF45-F1
#
_entry.id   AF-A0A6C9EF45-F1
#
_cell.length_a   1.000
_cell.length_b   1.000
_cell.length_c   1.000
_cell.angle_alpha   90.00
_cell.angle_beta   90.00
_cell.angle_gamma   90.00
#
_symmetry.space_group_name_H-M   'P 1'
#
loop_
_entity.id
_entity.type
_entity.pdbx_description
1 polymer ?
#
loop_
_entity_poly.entity_id
_entity_poly.type
_entity_poly.pdbx_seq_one_letter_code
_entity_poly.pdbx_strand_id
1 'polypeptide(L)'
;MDIWQIVVIVVLAALILVWVAVIAYNKGRVSGRLAAEQDLSGDEDTHSLFGDDAPVRPTERRLIEVLPEALIVTDRNGLVQYSSPGSVPFGLVSGDRLNSREVEDILTQAAADGGMREREVQLPVNRNS
;
A
#
# COMPACT_ATOMS: atom_id res chain seq x y z
N MET A 1 60.47 24.60 -10.10
CA MET A 1 59.57 23.52 -10.55
C MET A 1 59.68 23.48 -12.05
N ASP A 2 60.27 22.42 -12.59
CA ASP A 2 60.46 22.30 -14.03
C ASP A 2 59.09 22.19 -14.72
N ILE A 3 58.94 22.79 -15.89
CA ILE A 3 57.66 22.83 -16.63
C ILE A 3 57.09 21.41 -16.81
N TRP A 4 57.95 20.43 -17.01
CA TRP A 4 57.60 19.00 -17.05
C TRP A 4 56.95 18.49 -15.76
N GLN A 5 57.43 18.92 -14.59
CA GLN A 5 56.86 18.54 -13.30
C GLN A 5 55.46 19.12 -13.12
N ILE A 6 55.21 20.35 -13.60
CA ILE A 6 53.89 20.98 -13.56
C ILE A 6 52.92 20.20 -14.46
N VAL A 7 53.33 19.85 -15.68
CA VAL A 7 52.53 19.05 -16.62
C VAL A 7 52.16 17.70 -16.00
N VAL A 8 53.13 17.01 -15.39
CA VAL A 8 52.89 15.72 -14.72
C VAL A 8 51.90 15.86 -13.56
N ILE A 9 52.04 16.90 -12.72
CA ILE A 9 51.12 17.14 -11.61
C ILE A 9 49.69 17.41 -12.10
N VAL A 10 49.53 18.20 -13.17
CA VAL A 10 48.21 18.52 -13.74
C VAL A 10 47.54 17.26 -14.31
N VAL A 11 48.29 16.43 -15.04
CA VAL A 11 47.77 15.16 -15.57
C VAL A 11 47.35 14.22 -14.44
N LEU A 12 48.16 14.15 -13.38
CA LEU A 12 47.89 13.28 -12.23
C LEU A 12 46.67 13.78 -11.44
N ALA A 13 46.51 15.10 -11.26
CA ALA A 13 45.32 15.70 -10.66
C ALA A 13 44.05 15.45 -11.49
N ALA A 14 44.15 15.55 -12.82
CA ALA A 14 43.03 15.26 -13.72
C ALA A 14 42.61 13.77 -13.64
N LEU A 15 43.56 12.85 -13.58
CA LEU A 15 43.29 11.43 -13.41
C LEU A 15 42.59 11.13 -12.08
N ILE A 16 43.01 11.77 -10.99
CA ILE A 16 42.37 11.64 -9.67
C ILE A 16 40.91 12.14 -9.75
N LEU A 17 40.66 13.29 -10.37
CA LEU A 17 39.30 13.83 -10.52
C LEU A 17 38.38 12.91 -11.32
N VAL A 18 38.86 12.35 -12.43
CA VAL A 18 38.10 11.38 -13.23
C VAL A 18 37.81 10.12 -12.42
N TRP A 19 38.79 9.62 -11.66
CA TRP A 19 38.62 8.42 -10.83
C TRP A 19 37.61 8.65 -9.69
N VAL A 20 37.66 9.81 -9.04
CA VAL A 20 36.67 10.23 -8.03
C VAL A 20 35.27 10.33 -8.64
N ALA A 21 35.14 10.90 -9.84
CA ALA A 21 33.86 10.98 -10.54
C ALA A 21 33.30 9.60 -10.89
N VAL A 22 34.14 8.65 -11.32
CA VAL A 22 33.74 7.26 -11.61
C VAL A 22 33.28 6.54 -10.33
N ILE A 23 33.99 6.71 -9.21
CA ILE A 23 33.59 6.11 -7.93
C ILE A 23 32.30 6.74 -7.42
N ALA A 24 32.16 8.06 -7.49
CA ALA A 24 30.95 8.77 -7.10
C ALA A 24 29.77 8.39 -8.01
N TYR A 25 30.00 8.18 -9.30
CA TYR A 25 28.97 7.74 -10.24
C TYR A 25 28.58 6.28 -10.00
N ASN A 26 29.55 5.39 -9.76
CA ASN A 26 29.26 3.98 -9.44
C ASN A 26 28.62 3.83 -8.06
N LYS A 27 29.10 4.55 -7.04
CA LYS A 27 28.42 4.65 -5.73
C LYS A 27 27.06 5.32 -5.87
N GLY A 28 26.91 6.36 -6.68
CA GLY A 28 25.62 7.04 -6.89
C GLY A 28 24.61 6.17 -7.64
N ARG A 29 25.06 5.37 -8.62
CA ARG A 29 24.23 4.36 -9.31
C ARG A 29 23.86 3.20 -8.40
N VAL A 30 24.81 2.71 -7.60
CA VAL A 30 24.58 1.56 -6.69
C VAL A 30 23.82 2.00 -5.45
N SER A 31 24.09 3.17 -4.88
CA SER A 31 23.32 3.79 -3.79
C SER A 31 21.97 4.32 -4.26
N GLY A 32 21.81 4.73 -5.52
CA GLY A 32 20.49 5.04 -6.08
C GLY A 32 19.63 3.79 -6.20
N ARG A 33 20.23 2.64 -6.53
CA ARG A 33 19.55 1.34 -6.49
C ARG A 33 19.35 0.81 -5.08
N LEU A 34 20.30 1.01 -4.17
CA LEU A 34 20.17 0.61 -2.76
C LEU A 34 19.30 1.55 -1.95
N ALA A 35 19.11 2.81 -2.34
CA ALA A 35 18.15 3.72 -1.71
C ALA A 35 16.75 3.48 -2.28
N ALA A 36 16.62 3.19 -3.58
CA ALA A 36 15.38 2.68 -4.13
C ALA A 36 15.05 1.29 -3.56
N GLU A 37 16.03 0.40 -3.41
CA GLU A 37 15.87 -0.88 -2.73
C GLU A 37 15.77 -0.73 -1.23
N GLN A 38 16.27 0.28 -0.53
CA GLN A 38 16.02 0.44 0.92
C GLN A 38 14.65 1.08 1.19
N ASP A 39 14.16 1.95 0.32
CA ASP A 39 12.74 2.38 0.33
C ASP A 39 11.81 1.25 -0.12
N LEU A 40 12.25 0.29 -0.94
CA LEU A 40 11.45 -0.86 -1.40
C LEU A 40 11.62 -2.14 -0.57
N SER A 41 12.78 -2.38 0.04
CA SER A 41 13.13 -3.54 0.89
C SER A 41 12.91 -3.25 2.36
N GLY A 42 12.66 -1.99 2.72
CA GLY A 42 11.87 -1.65 3.91
C GLY A 42 10.38 -1.94 3.71
N ASP A 43 9.93 -2.17 2.47
CA ASP A 43 8.53 -2.45 2.09
C ASP A 43 8.33 -3.93 1.66
N GLU A 44 9.34 -4.80 1.82
CA GLU A 44 9.20 -6.25 1.54
C GLU A 44 8.57 -7.05 2.71
N ASP A 45 8.30 -6.39 3.85
CA ASP A 45 7.58 -6.97 5.01
C ASP A 45 6.31 -6.17 5.41
N THR A 46 5.84 -5.24 4.57
CA THR A 46 4.66 -4.42 4.86
C THR A 46 3.45 -4.91 4.06
N HIS A 47 2.76 -5.85 4.70
CA HIS A 47 1.47 -6.40 4.35
C HIS A 47 0.49 -5.41 3.66
N SER A 48 -0.14 -5.93 2.61
CA SER A 48 -1.19 -5.30 1.83
C SER A 48 -2.45 -4.96 2.66
N LEU A 49 -3.29 -4.09 2.10
CA LEU A 49 -4.48 -3.45 2.69
C LEU A 49 -5.68 -4.35 3.04
N PHE A 50 -5.41 -5.59 3.40
CA PHE A 50 -6.41 -6.59 3.77
C PHE A 50 -5.96 -7.44 4.98
N GLY A 51 -5.01 -6.90 5.77
CA GLY A 51 -4.32 -7.56 6.91
C GLY A 51 -2.88 -7.91 6.52
N ASP A 52 -1.87 -7.84 7.39
CA ASP A 52 -1.88 -8.38 8.76
C ASP A 52 -1.82 -7.40 9.96
N ASP A 53 -1.64 -6.08 9.82
CA ASP A 53 -1.92 -5.08 10.89
C ASP A 53 -1.73 -3.65 10.33
N ALA A 54 -2.76 -3.16 9.61
CA ALA A 54 -2.74 -2.02 8.70
C ALA A 54 -2.01 -0.72 9.15
N PRO A 55 -1.33 -0.05 8.21
CA PRO A 55 -1.53 1.38 8.00
C PRO A 55 -1.88 1.65 6.53
N VAL A 56 -3.17 1.84 6.28
CA VAL A 56 -3.73 2.09 4.94
C VAL A 56 -3.13 3.38 4.36
N ARG A 57 -2.39 3.29 3.24
CA ARG A 57 -1.82 4.48 2.59
C ARG A 57 -2.96 5.42 2.15
N PRO A 58 -2.88 6.74 2.39
CA PRO A 58 -3.97 7.69 2.11
C PRO A 58 -4.38 7.77 0.63
N THR A 59 -3.53 7.29 -0.28
CA THR A 59 -3.80 7.22 -1.72
C THR A 59 -4.77 6.08 -2.09
N GLU A 60 -4.78 4.97 -1.34
CA GLU A 60 -5.67 3.83 -1.59
C GLU A 60 -7.04 4.03 -0.94
N ARG A 61 -7.09 4.75 0.20
CA ARG A 61 -8.35 5.22 0.81
C ARG A 61 -9.15 6.11 -0.15
N ARG A 62 -8.47 6.95 -0.94
CA ARG A 62 -9.09 7.78 -1.97
C ARG A 62 -9.76 6.99 -3.09
N LEU A 63 -9.22 5.83 -3.46
CA LEU A 63 -9.76 4.95 -4.51
C LEU A 63 -11.04 4.22 -4.08
N ILE A 64 -11.19 3.95 -2.78
CA ILE A 64 -12.42 3.39 -2.20
C ILE A 64 -13.43 4.51 -1.88
N GLU A 65 -12.97 5.68 -1.47
CA GLU A 65 -13.84 6.86 -1.24
C GLU A 65 -14.49 7.40 -2.51
N VAL A 66 -13.93 7.13 -3.70
CA VAL A 66 -14.57 7.47 -4.98
C VAL A 66 -15.52 6.39 -5.53
N LEU A 67 -15.64 5.23 -4.86
CA LEU A 67 -16.69 4.27 -5.24
C LEU A 67 -18.05 4.85 -4.80
N PRO A 68 -18.98 5.11 -5.75
CA PRO A 68 -20.30 5.67 -5.44
C PRO A 68 -21.16 4.69 -4.63
N GLU A 69 -20.79 3.41 -4.62
CA GLU A 69 -21.50 2.35 -3.91
C GLU A 69 -20.82 2.02 -2.57
N ALA A 70 -21.63 1.66 -1.58
CA ALA A 70 -21.17 1.31 -0.25
C ALA A 70 -20.27 0.05 -0.29
N LEU A 71 -19.09 0.10 0.34
CA LEU A 71 -18.14 -1.01 0.39
C LEU A 71 -17.83 -1.39 1.84
N ILE A 72 -17.95 -2.68 2.14
CA ILE A 72 -17.57 -3.26 3.43
C ILE A 72 -16.59 -4.40 3.14
N VAL A 73 -15.44 -4.38 3.81
CA VAL A 73 -14.43 -5.44 3.78
C VAL A 73 -14.45 -6.16 5.11
N THR A 74 -14.55 -7.48 5.06
CA THR A 74 -14.72 -8.33 6.24
C THR A 74 -13.90 -9.60 6.10
N ASP A 75 -13.53 -10.20 7.23
CA ASP A 75 -12.96 -11.54 7.25
C ASP A 75 -14.03 -12.63 7.03
N ARG A 76 -13.59 -13.89 6.94
CA ARG A 76 -14.48 -15.05 6.82
C ARG A 76 -15.41 -15.29 8.02
N ASN A 77 -15.21 -14.60 9.13
CA ASN A 77 -15.96 -14.73 10.39
C ASN A 77 -16.90 -13.53 10.64
N GLY A 78 -17.02 -12.62 9.66
CA GLY A 78 -17.85 -11.43 9.74
C GLY A 78 -17.25 -10.29 10.58
N LEU A 79 -15.95 -10.32 10.88
CA LEU A 79 -15.21 -9.20 11.46
C LEU A 79 -14.92 -8.17 10.37
N VAL A 80 -15.32 -6.92 10.59
CA VAL A 80 -15.22 -5.84 9.62
C VAL A 80 -13.86 -5.17 9.74
N GLN A 81 -13.08 -5.20 8.67
CA GLN A 81 -11.77 -4.55 8.58
C GLN A 81 -11.89 -3.13 8.02
N TYR A 82 -12.89 -2.89 7.16
CA TYR A 82 -13.14 -1.59 6.57
C TYR A 82 -14.62 -1.42 6.23
N SER A 83 -15.13 -0.21 6.44
CA SER A 83 -16.48 0.21 6.06
C SER A 83 -16.39 1.61 5.46
N SER A 84 -16.95 1.80 4.27
CA SER A 84 -17.00 3.11 3.63
C SER A 84 -18.03 4.02 4.30
N PRO A 85 -17.92 5.37 4.18
CA PRO A 85 -18.95 6.26 4.71
C PRO A 85 -20.34 6.00 4.11
N GLY A 86 -20.40 5.50 2.88
CA GLY A 86 -21.63 5.10 2.21
C GLY A 86 -22.30 3.87 2.81
N SER A 87 -21.58 2.99 3.52
CA SER A 87 -22.17 1.80 4.17
C SER A 87 -22.84 2.07 5.51
N VAL A 88 -22.52 3.19 6.18
CA VAL A 88 -23.02 3.52 7.52
C VAL A 88 -24.56 3.60 7.60
N PRO A 89 -25.27 4.25 6.66
CA PRO A 89 -26.73 4.38 6.73
C PRO A 89 -27.49 3.05 6.61
N PHE A 90 -26.84 1.98 6.12
CA PHE A 90 -27.44 0.67 5.95
C PHE A 90 -27.48 -0.16 7.23
N GLY A 91 -26.80 0.27 8.31
CA GLY A 91 -26.80 -0.43 9.60
C GLY A 91 -26.24 -1.86 9.54
N LEU A 92 -25.48 -2.17 8.48
CA LEU A 92 -24.94 -3.51 8.22
C LEU A 92 -23.80 -3.90 9.16
N VAL A 93 -23.17 -2.92 9.80
CA VAL A 93 -22.04 -3.09 10.72
C VAL A 93 -22.43 -2.54 12.09
N SER A 94 -22.17 -3.31 13.15
CA SER A 94 -22.32 -2.87 14.54
C SER A 94 -21.01 -3.11 15.29
N GLY A 95 -20.37 -2.02 15.73
CA GLY A 95 -18.99 -2.08 16.21
C GLY A 95 -18.07 -2.53 15.07
N ASP A 96 -17.47 -3.71 15.25
CA ASP A 96 -16.55 -4.32 14.29
C ASP A 96 -17.11 -5.61 13.66
N ARG A 97 -18.41 -5.87 13.76
CA ARG A 97 -19.03 -7.08 13.17
C ARG A 97 -20.23 -6.77 12.30
N LEU A 98 -20.49 -7.66 11.35
CA LEU A 98 -21.71 -7.63 10.57
C LEU A 98 -22.93 -7.89 11.47
N ASN A 99 -23.97 -7.07 11.28
CA ASN A 99 -25.22 -7.13 12.05
C ASN A 99 -26.28 -8.02 11.34
N SER A 100 -26.06 -8.37 10.08
CA SER A 100 -27.01 -9.19 9.31
C SER A 100 -26.56 -10.64 9.19
N ARG A 101 -27.37 -11.57 9.73
CA ARG A 101 -27.18 -13.01 9.55
C ARG A 101 -27.29 -13.45 8.10
N GLU A 102 -28.12 -12.77 7.31
CA GLU A 102 -28.30 -13.07 5.89
C GLU A 102 -27.04 -12.74 5.09
N VAL A 103 -26.35 -11.66 5.45
CA VAL A 103 -25.07 -11.27 4.85
C VAL A 103 -23.94 -12.20 5.33
N GLU A 104 -23.94 -12.60 6.59
CA GLU A 104 -22.97 -13.57 7.13
C GLU A 104 -23.06 -14.94 6.43
N ASP A 105 -24.27 -15.43 6.13
CA ASP A 105 -24.49 -16.69 5.45
C ASP A 105 -23.94 -16.68 4.01
N ILE A 106 -24.27 -15.66 3.22
CA ILE A 106 -23.76 -15.52 1.85
C ILE A 106 -22.24 -15.33 1.81
N LEU A 107 -21.68 -14.59 2.78
CA LEU A 107 -20.23 -14.42 2.91
C LEU A 107 -19.55 -15.72 3.29
N THR A 108 -20.13 -16.50 4.21
CA THR A 108 -19.61 -17.82 4.57
C THR A 108 -19.58 -18.74 3.36
N GLN A 109 -20.64 -18.70 2.56
CA GLN A 109 -20.71 -19.47 1.32
C GLN A 109 -19.63 -19.01 0.33
N ALA A 110 -19.51 -17.70 0.09
CA ALA A 110 -18.52 -17.11 -0.82
C ALA A 110 -17.07 -17.36 -0.37
N ALA A 111 -16.82 -17.34 0.94
CA ALA A 111 -15.52 -17.68 1.50
C ALA A 111 -15.21 -19.18 1.38
N ALA A 112 -16.22 -20.04 1.36
CA ALA A 112 -16.03 -21.50 1.26
C ALA A 112 -15.67 -21.95 -0.16
N ASP A 113 -16.22 -21.32 -1.19
CA ASP A 113 -15.94 -21.67 -2.59
C ASP A 113 -15.10 -20.65 -3.36
N GLY A 114 -14.78 -19.51 -2.73
CA GLY A 114 -14.02 -18.41 -3.35
C GLY A 114 -14.77 -17.73 -4.49
N GLY A 115 -16.06 -17.99 -4.64
CA GLY A 115 -16.89 -17.49 -5.74
C GLY A 115 -17.50 -16.14 -5.43
N MET A 116 -17.73 -15.35 -6.49
CA MET A 116 -18.52 -14.13 -6.39
C MET A 116 -20.00 -14.48 -6.25
N ARG A 117 -20.68 -13.82 -5.30
CA ARG A 117 -22.10 -14.02 -5.04
C ARG A 117 -22.84 -12.69 -5.00
N GLU A 118 -23.98 -12.67 -5.66
CA GLU A 118 -24.89 -11.53 -5.72
C GLU A 118 -26.22 -11.92 -5.06
N ARG A 119 -26.73 -11.05 -4.19
CA ARG A 119 -28.03 -11.24 -3.55
C ARG A 119 -28.65 -9.90 -3.19
N GLU A 120 -29.93 -9.77 -3.52
CA GLU A 120 -30.75 -8.64 -3.09
C GLU A 120 -31.19 -8.87 -1.64
N VAL A 121 -30.92 -7.88 -0.78
CA VAL A 121 -31.24 -7.93 0.65
C VAL A 121 -32.07 -6.70 1.01
N GLN A 122 -33.16 -6.92 1.75
CA GLN A 122 -33.99 -5.83 2.27
C GLN A 122 -33.40 -5.30 3.57
N LEU A 123 -33.00 -4.04 3.56
CA LEU A 123 -32.37 -3.40 4.71
C LEU A 123 -33.36 -2.47 5.41
N PRO A 124 -33.54 -2.59 6.74
CA PRO A 124 -34.29 -1.60 7.49
C PRO A 124 -33.46 -0.31 7.52
N VAL A 125 -33.81 0.66 6.68
CA VAL A 125 -33.13 1.95 6.63
C VAL A 125 -33.46 2.73 7.90
N ASN A 126 -32.62 2.59 8.93
CA ASN A 126 -32.81 3.30 10.19
C ASN A 126 -32.34 4.75 10.00
N ARG A 127 -33.26 5.65 9.64
CA ARG A 127 -33.02 7.10 9.53
C ARG A 127 -33.05 7.78 10.90
N ASN A 128 -32.24 7.34 11.86
CA ASN A 128 -32.01 8.11 13.09
C ASN A 128 -30.52 8.42 13.20
N SER A 129 -30.15 9.58 12.64
CA SER A 129 -28.94 10.32 13.00
C SER A 129 -29.25 11.31 14.11
#